data_AF-A0A7S4KFS3-F1
#
_entry.id   AF-A0A7S4KFS3-F1
#
_cell.length_a   1.000
_cell.length_b   1.000
_cell.length_c   1.000
_cell.angle_alpha   90.00
_cell.angle_beta   90.00
_cell.angle_gamma   90.00
#
_symmetry.space_group_name_H-M   'P 1'
#
loop_
_entity.id
_entity.type
_entity.pdbx_description
1 polymer ?
#
loop_
_entity_poly.entity_id
_entity_poly.type
_entity_poly.pdbx_seq_one_letter_code
_entity_poly.pdbx_strand_id
1 'polypeptide(L)'
;HNEKKGEGEGGPSQPWSSQGRGKNVNYRHSKMTGAVSSNIPESGLLRKRFMIIEEILSTEKAYVKSLKTLIGLWVIPLKGLLGDEEKEILNETDHRVLFSNVELLLGVNEQLLE
;
A
#
# COMPACT_ATOMS: atom_id res chain seq x y z
N HIS A 1 -56.72 -57.89 7.01
CA HIS A 1 -57.11 -56.50 7.28
C HIS A 1 -55.81 -55.73 7.52
N ASN A 2 -55.50 -54.83 6.57
CA ASN A 2 -54.39 -53.88 6.48
C ASN A 2 -52.97 -54.28 6.92
N GLU A 3 -52.22 -54.70 5.90
CA GLU A 3 -50.83 -54.33 5.57
C GLU A 3 -50.46 -52.87 5.91
N LYS A 4 -49.21 -52.43 6.04
CA LYS A 4 -47.85 -52.98 6.16
C LYS A 4 -46.94 -51.78 6.48
N LYS A 5 -45.83 -52.05 7.18
CA LYS A 5 -44.43 -51.59 6.99
C LYS A 5 -44.20 -50.30 6.16
N GLY A 6 -43.29 -49.39 6.50
CA GLY A 6 -42.10 -49.49 7.34
C GLY A 6 -41.20 -48.27 7.07
N GLU A 7 -40.11 -48.25 7.82
CA GLU A 7 -39.00 -47.30 7.95
C GLU A 7 -38.44 -46.69 6.65
N GLY A 8 -37.72 -45.56 6.78
CA GLY A 8 -36.67 -45.19 5.83
C GLY A 8 -36.38 -43.70 5.70
N GLU A 9 -35.19 -43.29 6.16
CA GLU A 9 -34.55 -41.98 5.97
C GLU A 9 -34.25 -41.65 4.50
N GLY A 10 -33.99 -40.36 4.20
CA GLY A 10 -33.22 -39.93 3.02
C GLY A 10 -33.92 -38.91 2.11
N GLY A 11 -33.47 -37.65 2.12
CA GLY A 11 -33.83 -36.63 1.11
C GLY A 11 -33.07 -36.85 -0.21
N PRO A 12 -32.83 -35.81 -1.05
CA PRO A 12 -33.59 -34.58 -1.32
C PRO A 12 -33.92 -34.47 -2.83
N SER A 13 -34.76 -33.50 -3.26
CA SER A 13 -34.66 -32.79 -4.57
C SER A 13 -35.88 -31.87 -4.81
N GLN A 14 -35.62 -30.57 -4.93
CA GLN A 14 -36.44 -29.60 -5.67
C GLN A 14 -36.45 -29.96 -7.18
N PRO A 15 -37.24 -29.35 -8.10
CA PRO A 15 -37.86 -28.00 -8.04
C PRO A 15 -39.24 -27.86 -8.71
N TRP A 16 -40.04 -26.85 -8.32
CA TRP A 16 -40.58 -25.81 -9.22
C TRP A 16 -41.65 -24.91 -8.57
N SER A 17 -41.43 -23.59 -8.68
CA SER A 17 -42.37 -22.45 -8.75
C SER A 17 -43.71 -22.52 -7.98
N SER A 18 -44.08 -21.52 -7.17
CA SER A 18 -44.49 -20.20 -7.69
C SER A 18 -44.70 -19.15 -6.59
N GLN A 19 -44.64 -17.87 -7.00
CA GLN A 19 -45.10 -16.65 -6.31
C GLN A 19 -44.25 -16.06 -5.16
N GLY A 20 -43.09 -15.49 -5.50
CA GLY A 20 -42.52 -14.36 -4.77
C GLY A 20 -42.69 -13.07 -5.57
N ARG A 21 -43.31 -12.04 -4.99
CA ARG A 21 -43.39 -10.68 -5.58
C ARG A 21 -41.99 -10.12 -5.77
N GLY A 22 -41.44 -10.28 -6.97
CA GLY A 22 -40.22 -9.60 -7.39
C GLY A 22 -40.47 -8.10 -7.44
N LYS A 23 -39.88 -7.35 -6.50
CA LYS A 23 -39.67 -5.91 -6.68
C LYS A 23 -38.77 -5.77 -7.92
N ASN A 24 -39.32 -5.19 -8.97
CA ASN A 24 -38.60 -4.93 -10.21
C ASN A 24 -37.58 -3.81 -9.93
N VAL A 25 -36.42 -4.17 -9.38
CA VAL A 25 -35.29 -3.24 -9.25
C VAL A 25 -34.73 -3.11 -10.64
N ASN A 26 -35.16 -2.05 -11.32
CA ASN A 26 -34.66 -1.67 -12.61
C ASN A 26 -33.20 -1.21 -12.41
N TYR A 27 -32.25 -2.16 -12.44
CA TYR A 27 -30.84 -1.84 -12.58
C TYR A 27 -30.65 -1.25 -13.98
N ARG A 28 -30.90 0.06 -14.07
CA ARG A 28 -30.34 0.88 -15.13
C ARG A 28 -28.83 0.68 -15.01
N HIS A 29 -28.28 -0.20 -15.85
CA HIS A 29 -26.90 -0.10 -16.29
C HIS A 29 -26.78 1.27 -16.96
N SER A 30 -26.58 2.30 -16.13
CA SER A 30 -26.01 3.54 -16.57
C SER A 30 -24.63 3.13 -17.06
N LYS A 31 -24.48 2.96 -18.37
CA LYS A 31 -23.16 2.95 -18.98
C LYS A 31 -22.52 4.27 -18.56
N MET A 32 -21.72 4.23 -17.48
CA MET A 32 -20.75 5.28 -17.19
C MET A 32 -19.63 5.16 -18.23
N THR A 33 -19.99 5.37 -19.49
CA THR A 33 -19.11 6.11 -20.40
C THR A 33 -19.24 7.56 -19.97
N GLY A 34 -18.72 7.85 -18.78
CA GLY A 34 -18.41 9.21 -18.41
C GLY A 34 -17.36 9.65 -19.41
N ALA A 35 -17.81 10.35 -20.45
CA ALA A 35 -16.93 11.18 -21.22
C ALA A 35 -16.11 11.97 -20.20
N VAL A 36 -14.82 11.67 -20.11
CA VAL A 36 -13.87 12.53 -19.40
C VAL A 36 -14.04 13.87 -20.10
N SER A 37 -14.75 14.78 -19.43
CA SER A 37 -14.96 16.13 -19.95
C SER A 37 -13.58 16.72 -20.13
N SER A 38 -13.16 16.82 -21.39
CA SER A 38 -11.86 17.32 -21.84
C SER A 38 -11.77 18.84 -21.69
N ASN A 39 -12.34 19.39 -20.63
CA ASN A 39 -12.41 20.82 -20.34
C ASN A 39 -11.73 21.15 -19.00
N ILE A 40 -10.69 20.42 -18.61
CA ILE A 40 -9.73 21.01 -17.69
C ILE A 40 -8.91 21.98 -18.53
N PRO A 41 -8.96 23.31 -18.27
CA PRO A 41 -8.11 24.24 -18.98
C PRO A 41 -6.67 23.76 -18.88
N GLU A 42 -5.92 23.78 -19.98
CA GLU A 42 -4.53 23.33 -20.00
C GLU A 42 -3.69 23.97 -18.87
N SER A 43 -3.98 25.23 -18.55
CA SER A 43 -3.44 25.97 -17.40
C SER A 43 -3.74 25.32 -16.05
N GLY A 44 -4.93 24.75 -15.85
CA GLY A 44 -5.31 24.01 -14.65
C GLY A 44 -4.58 22.67 -14.52
N LEU A 45 -4.29 21.99 -15.63
CA LEU A 45 -3.47 20.77 -15.63
C LEU A 45 -2.00 21.08 -15.34
N LEU A 46 -1.45 22.13 -15.97
CA LEU A 46 -0.08 22.58 -15.73
C LEU A 46 0.14 23.00 -14.27
N ARG A 47 -0.81 23.76 -13.69
CA ARG A 47 -0.74 24.14 -12.27
C ARG A 47 -0.76 22.92 -11.34
N LYS A 48 -1.62 21.93 -11.61
CA LYS A 48 -1.66 20.68 -10.83
C LYS A 48 -0.35 19.90 -10.94
N ARG A 49 0.21 19.77 -12.14
CA ARG A 49 1.51 19.11 -12.35
C ARG A 49 2.63 19.82 -11.58
N PHE A 50 2.65 21.15 -11.64
CA PHE A 50 3.62 21.94 -10.88
C PHE A 50 3.50 21.69 -9.37
N MET A 51 2.28 21.72 -8.82
CA MET A 51 2.06 21.43 -7.40
C MET A 51 2.50 20.02 -7.00
N ILE A 52 2.23 19.02 -7.85
CA ILE A 52 2.66 17.64 -7.62
C ILE A 52 4.19 17.54 -7.62
N ILE A 53 4.87 18.19 -8.57
CA ILE A 53 6.33 18.20 -8.62
C ILE A 53 6.92 18.86 -7.37
N GLU A 54 6.37 20.01 -6.95
CA GLU A 54 6.79 20.69 -5.73
C GLU A 54 6.60 19.81 -4.48
N GLU A 55 5.48 19.09 -4.39
CA GLU A 55 5.23 18.15 -3.30
C GLU A 55 6.24 17.00 -3.30
N ILE A 56 6.49 16.38 -4.46
CA ILE A 56 7.50 15.31 -4.61
C ILE A 56 8.86 15.83 -4.15
N LEU A 57 9.32 16.95 -4.68
CA LEU A 57 10.63 17.52 -4.32
C LEU A 57 10.70 17.90 -2.84
N SER A 58 9.60 18.41 -2.27
CA SER A 58 9.54 18.76 -0.85
C SER A 58 9.65 17.53 0.04
N THR A 59 8.89 16.48 -0.28
CA THR A 59 8.93 15.21 0.46
C THR A 59 10.30 14.54 0.33
N GLU A 60 10.92 14.61 -0.84
CA GLU A 60 12.25 14.04 -1.07
C GLU A 60 13.33 14.79 -0.28
N LYS A 61 13.29 16.13 -0.24
CA LYS A 61 14.19 16.93 0.62
C LYS A 61 14.06 16.55 2.10
N ALA A 62 12.84 16.34 2.57
CA ALA A 62 12.59 15.93 3.95
C ALA A 62 13.12 14.51 4.22
N TYR A 63 12.98 13.60 3.26
CA TYR A 63 13.48 12.24 3.36
C TYR A 63 15.01 12.19 3.40
N VAL A 64 15.69 12.87 2.46
CA VAL A 64 17.16 13.01 2.45
C VAL A 64 17.67 13.60 3.77
N LYS A 65 17.03 14.64 4.31
CA LYS A 65 17.38 15.21 5.61
C LYS A 65 17.28 14.18 6.75
N SER A 66 16.26 13.34 6.70
CA SER A 66 16.05 12.27 7.70
C SER A 66 17.14 11.20 7.60
N LEU A 67 17.51 10.80 6.38
CA LEU A 67 18.63 9.87 6.15
C LEU A 67 19.96 10.44 6.66
N LYS A 68 20.27 11.71 6.36
CA LYS A 68 21.47 12.38 6.89
C LYS A 68 21.50 12.41 8.41
N THR A 69 20.34 12.65 9.02
CA THR A 69 20.20 12.66 10.49
C THR A 69 20.41 11.27 11.07
N LEU A 70 19.81 10.24 10.48
CA LEU A 70 20.01 8.85 10.87
C LEU A 70 21.49 8.45 10.79
N ILE A 71 22.16 8.80 9.69
CA ILE A 71 23.58 8.50 9.48
C ILE A 71 24.46 9.22 10.50
N GLY A 72 24.26 10.54 10.64
CA GLY A 72 25.09 11.38 11.49
C GLY A 72 24.93 11.08 12.98
N LEU A 73 23.72 10.75 13.44
CA LEU A 73 23.46 10.50 14.85
C LEU A 73 23.66 9.05 15.27
N TRP A 74 23.49 8.08 14.37
CA TRP A 74 23.45 6.66 14.74
C TRP A 74 24.45 5.82 13.96
N VAL A 75 24.42 5.86 12.63
CA VAL A 75 25.25 4.96 11.80
C VAL A 75 26.73 5.19 12.08
N ILE A 76 27.20 6.44 11.97
CA ILE A 76 28.62 6.78 12.15
C ILE A 76 29.06 6.57 13.60
N PRO A 77 28.35 7.08 14.62
CA PRO A 77 28.77 6.90 16.01
C PRO A 77 28.80 5.42 16.42
N LEU A 78 27.78 4.64 16.08
CA LEU A 78 27.72 3.22 16.46
C LEU A 78 28.76 2.38 15.71
N LYS A 79 29.09 2.73 14.46
CA LYS A 79 30.18 2.07 13.72
C LYS A 79 31.54 2.33 14.38
N GLY A 80 31.74 3.52 14.95
CA GLY A 80 32.97 3.88 15.65
C GLY A 80 33.16 3.18 17.00
N LEU A 81 32.11 2.58 17.57
CA LEU A 81 32.16 1.81 18.81
C LEU A 81 32.40 0.30 18.59
N LEU A 82 32.41 -0.16 17.33
CA LEU A 82 32.66 -1.57 17.01
C LEU A 82 34.09 -1.95 17.43
N GLY A 83 34.21 -3.04 18.19
CA GLY A 83 35.50 -3.52 18.70
C GLY A 83 36.04 -2.79 19.95
N ASP A 84 35.28 -1.86 20.55
CA ASP A 84 35.56 -1.33 21.89
C ASP A 84 34.80 -2.15 22.92
N GLU A 85 35.43 -3.15 23.54
CA GLU A 85 34.77 -4.08 24.47
C GLU A 85 34.07 -3.40 25.66
N GLU A 86 34.46 -2.17 26.03
CA GLU A 86 33.82 -1.43 27.13
C GLU A 86 32.60 -0.61 26.69
N LYS A 87 32.48 -0.31 25.40
CA LYS A 87 31.46 0.61 24.85
C LYS A 87 30.69 0.06 23.65
N GLU A 88 30.99 -1.16 23.23
CA GLU A 88 30.29 -1.82 22.13
C GLU A 88 28.84 -2.09 22.52
N ILE A 89 27.92 -1.39 21.88
CA ILE A 89 26.47 -1.52 22.11
C ILE A 89 25.85 -2.51 21.12
N LEU A 90 26.40 -2.56 19.90
CA LEU A 90 25.96 -3.43 18.81
C LEU A 90 27.18 -4.14 18.24
N ASN A 91 27.07 -5.44 17.99
CA ASN A 91 28.09 -6.15 17.23
C ASN A 91 28.01 -5.78 15.73
N GLU A 92 29.03 -6.16 14.98
CA GLU A 92 29.12 -5.85 13.55
C GLU A 92 27.94 -6.40 12.73
N THR A 93 27.41 -7.59 13.10
CA THR A 93 26.29 -8.20 12.39
C THR A 93 25.02 -7.37 12.58
N ASP A 94 24.72 -6.97 13.82
CA ASP A 94 23.54 -6.17 14.14
C ASP A 94 23.64 -4.78 13.54
N HIS A 95 24.82 -4.15 13.58
CA HIS A 95 25.06 -2.86 12.91
C HIS A 95 24.76 -2.96 11.40
N ARG A 96 25.28 -3.99 10.74
CA ARG A 96 25.08 -4.21 9.31
C ARG A 96 23.62 -4.46 8.97
N VAL A 97 22.89 -5.24 9.77
CA VAL A 97 21.47 -5.52 9.52
C VAL A 97 20.62 -4.27 9.71
N LEU A 98 20.81 -3.55 10.82
CA LEU A 98 20.02 -2.36 11.17
C LEU A 98 20.22 -1.19 10.21
N PHE A 99 21.46 -0.98 9.76
CA PHE A 99 21.82 0.17 8.91
C PHE A 99 22.12 -0.23 7.45
N SER A 100 21.67 -1.42 7.04
CA SER A 100 21.86 -1.90 5.67
C SER A 100 21.34 -0.89 4.63
N ASN A 101 22.17 -0.61 3.62
CA ASN A 101 21.84 0.22 2.46
C ASN A 101 21.42 1.67 2.76
N VAL A 102 21.50 2.16 3.99
CA VAL A 102 21.09 3.54 4.34
C VAL A 102 21.93 4.58 3.58
N GLU A 103 23.24 4.37 3.46
CA GLU A 103 24.14 5.24 2.70
C GLU A 103 23.84 5.20 1.18
N LEU A 104 23.50 4.02 0.65
CA LEU A 104 23.10 3.86 -0.75
C LEU A 104 21.79 4.60 -1.03
N LEU A 105 20.80 4.45 -0.14
CA LEU A 105 19.54 5.18 -0.23
C LEU A 105 19.78 6.69 -0.19
N LEU A 106 20.65 7.19 0.68
CA LEU A 106 20.99 8.61 0.71
C LEU A 106 21.53 9.08 -0.65
N GLY A 107 22.53 8.39 -1.20
CA GLY A 107 23.16 8.79 -2.46
C GLY A 107 22.18 8.80 -3.65
N VAL A 108 21.30 7.80 -3.75
CA VAL A 108 20.29 7.75 -4.83
C VAL A 108 19.27 8.88 -4.71
N ASN A 109 18.82 9.19 -3.49
CA ASN A 109 17.80 10.20 -3.26
C ASN A 109 18.36 11.64 -3.36
N GLU A 110 19.65 11.84 -3.07
CA GLU A 110 20.33 13.11 -3.34
C GLU A 110 20.41 13.41 -4.84
N GLN A 111 20.66 12.41 -5.69
CA GLN A 111 20.68 12.59 -7.15
C GLN A 111 19.32 13.02 -7.73
N LEU A 112 18.21 12.73 -7.05
CA LEU A 112 16.89 13.21 -7.46
C LEU A 112 16.68 14.71 -7.16
N LEU A 113 17.48 15.27 -6.24
CA LEU A 113 17.41 16.67 -5.81
C LEU A 113 18.45 17.58 -6.48
N GLU A 114 19.48 17.01 -7.12
CA GLU A 114 20.47 17.72 -7.96
C GLU A 114 19.92 18.03 -9.36
#